data_AF-A0A8S3TAZ2-F1
#
_entry.id   AF-A0A8S3TAZ2-F1
#
_cell.length_a   1.000
_cell.length_b   1.000
_cell.length_c   1.000
_cell.angle_alpha   90.00
_cell.angle_beta   90.00
_cell.angle_gamma   90.00
#
_symmetry.space_group_name_H-M   'P 1'
#
loop_
_entity.id
_entity.type
_entity.pdbx_description
1 polymer ?
#
loop_
_entity_poly.entity_id
_entity_poly.type
_entity_poly.pdbx_seq_one_letter_code
_entity_poly.pdbx_strand_id
1 'polypeptide(L)'
;MKDSHTKSTTVKEGKVAEILCKKAGQIIQVTSADYGKKPGNDNKCNDPNADTIVKGLCDGRTSCTVPSSNAQFTSSTCTAADKQKLKIKYNCVNAEAKVPTVKNGETQTITCTGGSFILITSASYSKGSCFSPTALTIVQGLCDDLTTCSVTADDATFTDSTCDASKSEKLKISYICQKPSGPVYERWGAVTCPTSASLIYAGVMGGANFGGTGSGSNFLCLPTNPSTGGSNFTLGTDKGAIFGTQLITDSAGPYSSSLDSLELTCALCQTKSAETTFMYPGYPVCPAGFDLEYAGYLVSEKATSGRTSKGYLCLDASPVTIDNSYSGDDTAKLYLVEGKCGALPCPSYVDNNELPCAICSIFGFKLIKEIKC
;
A
#
# COMPACT_ATOMS: atom_id res chain seq x y z
N MET A 1 -27.42 -21.01 13.15
CA MET A 1 -26.29 -20.32 13.80
C MET A 1 -25.32 -21.40 14.27
N LYS A 2 -24.22 -21.66 13.55
CA LYS A 2 -23.21 -22.66 13.96
C LYS A 2 -21.89 -21.95 14.25
N ASP A 3 -21.52 -21.97 15.53
CA ASP A 3 -20.18 -21.94 16.12
C ASP A 3 -19.17 -20.91 15.58
N SER A 4 -19.31 -19.65 16.02
CA SER A 4 -18.15 -18.74 16.07
C SER A 4 -17.36 -19.03 17.35
N HIS A 5 -16.50 -20.04 17.32
CA HIS A 5 -15.53 -20.25 18.40
C HIS A 5 -14.53 -19.09 18.43
N THR A 6 -14.52 -18.36 19.55
CA THR A 6 -13.52 -17.32 19.81
C THR A 6 -12.13 -17.92 19.77
N LYS A 7 -11.33 -17.48 18.79
CA LYS A 7 -9.91 -17.82 18.66
C LYS A 7 -9.09 -16.89 19.54
N SER A 8 -7.89 -17.33 19.91
CA SER A 8 -6.93 -16.48 20.60
C SER A 8 -5.51 -16.74 20.11
N THR A 9 -4.71 -15.69 20.06
CA THR A 9 -3.27 -15.76 19.84
C THR A 9 -2.54 -15.02 20.95
N THR A 10 -1.36 -15.47 21.32
CA THR A 10 -0.51 -14.80 22.31
C THR A 10 0.94 -14.88 21.87
N VAL A 11 1.60 -13.73 21.75
CA VAL A 11 2.98 -13.62 21.31
C VAL A 11 3.80 -12.81 22.31
N LYS A 12 5.07 -13.16 22.48
CA LYS A 12 6.01 -12.43 23.35
C LYS A 12 6.41 -11.11 22.70
N GLU A 13 6.96 -10.18 23.48
CA GLU A 13 7.61 -8.99 22.95
C GLU A 13 8.65 -9.32 21.87
N GLY A 14 8.73 -8.47 20.84
CA GLY A 14 9.61 -8.64 19.68
C GLY A 14 9.15 -9.69 18.66
N LYS A 15 7.98 -10.32 18.88
CA LYS A 15 7.34 -11.22 17.90
C LYS A 15 6.13 -10.56 17.25
N VAL A 16 5.68 -11.14 16.14
CA VAL A 16 4.51 -10.66 15.39
C VAL A 16 3.37 -11.64 15.58
N ALA A 17 2.18 -11.13 15.92
CA ALA A 17 0.95 -11.91 15.91
C ALA A 17 0.37 -11.90 14.50
N GLU A 18 0.21 -13.08 13.89
CA GLU A 18 -0.43 -13.25 12.59
C GLU A 18 -1.84 -13.80 12.78
N ILE A 19 -2.83 -13.14 12.18
CA ILE A 19 -4.23 -13.52 12.26
C ILE A 19 -4.77 -13.71 10.84
N LEU A 20 -5.45 -14.83 10.61
CA LEU A 20 -6.00 -15.18 9.30
C LEU A 20 -7.38 -15.84 9.42
N CYS A 21 -8.34 -15.33 8.65
CA CYS A 21 -9.62 -15.99 8.41
C CYS A 21 -9.56 -16.78 7.10
N LYS A 22 -9.42 -18.10 7.23
CA LYS A 22 -9.14 -19.01 6.11
C LYS A 22 -10.31 -19.25 5.15
N LYS A 23 -11.56 -19.02 5.57
CA LYS A 23 -12.73 -19.27 4.71
C LYS A 23 -13.03 -18.01 3.90
N ALA A 24 -13.35 -18.20 2.62
CA ALA A 24 -13.86 -17.13 1.77
C ALA A 24 -15.09 -16.47 2.41
N GLY A 25 -15.20 -15.16 2.26
CA GLY A 25 -16.29 -14.39 2.84
C GLY A 25 -16.15 -14.08 4.34
N GLN A 26 -15.08 -14.53 5.01
CA GLN A 26 -14.84 -14.24 6.42
C GLN A 26 -13.89 -13.07 6.65
N ILE A 27 -14.24 -12.21 7.59
CA ILE A 27 -13.38 -11.13 8.09
C ILE A 27 -13.11 -11.30 9.58
N ILE A 28 -12.03 -10.69 10.04
CA ILE A 28 -11.64 -10.64 11.44
C ILE A 28 -12.55 -9.66 12.20
N GLN A 29 -13.03 -10.12 13.35
CA GLN A 29 -13.67 -9.30 14.37
C GLN A 29 -12.92 -9.53 15.69
N VAL A 30 -12.13 -8.56 16.12
CA VAL A 30 -11.39 -8.56 17.38
C VAL A 30 -12.38 -8.38 18.52
N THR A 31 -12.34 -9.29 19.48
CA THR A 31 -13.22 -9.26 20.66
C THR A 31 -12.53 -8.63 21.86
N SER A 32 -11.21 -8.81 22.00
CA SER A 32 -10.40 -8.13 23.00
C SER A 32 -8.92 -8.21 22.63
N ALA A 33 -8.14 -7.19 22.94
CA ALA A 33 -6.69 -7.28 22.95
C ALA A 33 -6.04 -6.65 24.19
N ASP A 34 -4.99 -7.30 24.67
CA ASP A 34 -4.18 -6.87 25.81
C ASP A 34 -2.70 -6.90 25.44
N TYR A 35 -1.99 -5.81 25.68
CA TYR A 35 -0.53 -5.76 25.60
C TYR A 35 0.05 -5.43 26.98
N GLY A 36 0.83 -6.33 27.56
CA GLY A 36 1.40 -6.15 28.89
C GLY A 36 1.60 -7.47 29.64
N LYS A 37 1.47 -7.43 30.98
CA LYS A 37 1.70 -8.56 31.88
C LYS A 37 0.57 -8.69 32.93
N LYS A 38 -0.22 -9.78 32.91
CA LYS A 38 -1.18 -10.17 34.00
C LYS A 38 -1.32 -11.72 34.16
N PRO A 39 -1.54 -12.31 35.37
CA PRO A 39 -1.60 -11.75 36.74
C PRO A 39 -0.70 -12.42 37.83
N GLY A 40 -0.35 -11.61 38.85
CA GLY A 40 0.27 -11.85 40.18
C GLY A 40 0.28 -10.51 40.96
N ASN A 41 0.38 -10.50 42.30
CA ASN A 41 -0.02 -9.35 43.14
C ASN A 41 0.86 -8.08 43.09
N ASP A 42 1.98 -8.06 42.36
CA ASP A 42 2.86 -6.89 42.29
C ASP A 42 3.32 -6.61 40.84
N ASN A 43 3.20 -5.34 40.43
CA ASN A 43 3.48 -4.71 39.13
C ASN A 43 2.55 -5.03 37.94
N LYS A 44 1.59 -4.11 37.76
CA LYS A 44 0.63 -4.04 36.65
C LYS A 44 1.20 -3.10 35.57
N CYS A 45 1.68 -3.65 34.48
CA CYS A 45 2.00 -2.86 33.30
C CYS A 45 1.13 -3.35 32.13
N ASN A 46 0.50 -2.40 31.44
CA ASN A 46 -0.31 -2.65 30.26
C ASN A 46 -0.42 -1.37 29.43
N ASP A 47 -0.67 -1.54 28.13
CA ASP A 47 -1.12 -0.45 27.29
C ASP A 47 -2.67 -0.34 27.36
N PRO A 48 -3.24 0.81 27.76
CA PRO A 48 -4.69 0.99 27.85
C PRO A 48 -5.38 1.05 26.48
N ASN A 49 -4.64 1.36 25.41
CA ASN A 49 -5.13 1.49 24.04
C ASN A 49 -4.96 0.21 23.22
N ALA A 50 -4.45 -0.87 23.82
CA ALA A 50 -4.18 -2.12 23.12
C ALA A 50 -5.38 -2.64 22.31
N ASP A 51 -6.58 -2.60 22.89
CA ASP A 51 -7.81 -3.03 22.22
C ASP A 51 -8.13 -2.17 21.00
N THR A 52 -8.09 -0.85 21.15
CA THR A 52 -8.35 0.11 20.06
C THR A 52 -7.34 -0.02 18.93
N ILE A 53 -6.05 -0.15 19.27
CA ILE A 53 -4.97 -0.33 18.29
C ILE A 53 -5.17 -1.62 17.50
N VAL A 54 -5.40 -2.74 18.18
CA VAL A 54 -5.56 -4.04 17.50
C VAL A 54 -6.84 -4.09 16.67
N LYS A 55 -7.95 -3.50 17.14
CA LYS A 55 -9.18 -3.35 16.35
C LYS A 55 -8.93 -2.53 15.08
N GLY A 56 -8.24 -1.40 15.19
CA GLY A 56 -7.87 -0.57 14.03
C GLY A 56 -7.02 -1.31 13.00
N LEU A 57 -6.14 -2.20 13.47
CA LEU A 57 -5.22 -2.98 12.62
C LEU A 57 -5.85 -4.26 12.04
N CYS A 58 -6.94 -4.77 12.59
CA CYS A 58 -7.43 -6.11 12.23
C CYS A 58 -8.92 -6.17 11.84
N ASP A 59 -9.77 -5.33 12.41
CA ASP A 59 -11.21 -5.42 12.14
C ASP A 59 -11.53 -5.12 10.66
N GLY A 60 -12.37 -5.97 10.07
CA GLY A 60 -12.78 -5.83 8.68
C GLY A 60 -11.74 -6.32 7.67
N ARG A 61 -10.67 -7.00 8.11
CA ARG A 61 -9.63 -7.57 7.25
C ARG A 61 -9.73 -9.08 7.21
N THR A 62 -9.31 -9.71 6.12
CA THR A 62 -9.21 -11.18 6.01
C THR A 62 -7.95 -11.71 6.71
N SER A 63 -6.91 -10.88 6.78
CA SER A 63 -5.69 -11.11 7.53
C SER A 63 -5.16 -9.83 8.17
N CYS A 64 -4.38 -9.96 9.25
CA CYS A 64 -3.61 -8.85 9.81
C CYS A 64 -2.37 -9.36 10.55
N THR A 65 -1.36 -8.50 10.64
CA THR A 65 -0.17 -8.73 11.46
C THR A 65 -0.05 -7.62 12.50
N VAL A 66 0.20 -7.99 13.76
CA VAL A 66 0.40 -7.03 14.84
C VAL A 66 1.74 -7.27 15.52
N PRO A 67 2.71 -6.36 15.36
CA PRO A 67 3.97 -6.42 16.08
C PRO A 67 3.76 -6.23 17.59
N SER A 68 4.27 -7.16 18.39
CA SER A 68 4.28 -7.09 19.84
C SER A 68 5.44 -6.19 20.29
N SER A 69 5.29 -4.86 20.20
CA SER A 69 6.35 -3.91 20.53
C SER A 69 5.84 -2.60 21.17
N ASN A 70 6.68 -1.95 21.96
CA ASN A 70 6.43 -0.60 22.49
C ASN A 70 6.37 0.48 21.39
N ALA A 71 6.86 0.20 20.17
CA ALA A 71 6.67 1.10 19.03
C ALA A 71 5.22 1.08 18.52
N GLN A 72 4.53 -0.06 18.65
CA GLN A 72 3.12 -0.21 18.28
C GLN A 72 2.17 0.23 19.42
N PHE A 73 2.58 -0.05 20.66
CA PHE A 73 1.82 0.20 21.88
C PHE A 73 2.56 1.24 22.74
N THR A 74 2.54 2.48 22.26
CA THR A 74 3.34 3.59 22.79
C THR A 74 2.87 4.10 24.14
N SER A 75 1.66 3.74 24.57
CA SER A 75 1.10 4.09 25.87
C SER A 75 1.35 3.02 26.93
N SER A 76 2.17 2.01 26.60
CA SER A 76 2.58 0.96 27.51
C SER A 76 3.46 1.54 28.63
N THR A 77 3.09 1.23 29.87
CA THR A 77 3.91 1.54 31.05
C THR A 77 4.95 0.45 31.36
N CYS A 78 5.03 -0.58 30.52
CA CYS A 78 5.94 -1.70 30.73
C CYS A 78 7.38 -1.35 30.38
N THR A 79 8.32 -1.83 31.19
CA THR A 79 9.75 -1.80 30.93
C THR A 79 10.20 -3.05 30.20
N ALA A 80 11.38 -3.03 29.55
CA ALA A 80 11.94 -4.20 28.87
C ALA A 80 12.12 -5.44 29.80
N ALA A 81 12.20 -5.23 31.12
CA ALA A 81 12.30 -6.31 32.10
C ALA A 81 10.97 -7.03 32.35
N ASP A 82 9.83 -6.42 31.99
CA ASP A 82 8.51 -6.93 32.34
C ASP A 82 8.09 -8.16 31.54
N LYS A 83 8.81 -8.51 30.46
CA LYS A 83 8.51 -9.66 29.59
C LYS A 83 7.05 -9.63 29.13
N GLN A 84 6.62 -8.48 28.62
CA GLN A 84 5.26 -8.28 28.14
C GLN A 84 4.91 -9.21 26.97
N LYS A 85 3.61 -9.44 26.82
CA LYS A 85 3.05 -10.25 25.75
C LYS A 85 1.81 -9.57 25.19
N LEU A 86 1.61 -9.74 23.89
CA LEU A 86 0.40 -9.36 23.20
C LEU A 86 -0.54 -10.55 23.18
N LYS A 87 -1.74 -10.40 23.74
CA LYS A 87 -2.81 -11.38 23.70
C LYS A 87 -3.98 -10.80 22.92
N ILE A 88 -4.42 -11.50 21.89
CA ILE A 88 -5.55 -11.10 21.06
C ILE A 88 -6.59 -12.22 21.08
N LYS A 89 -7.86 -11.84 21.21
CA LYS A 89 -9.01 -12.72 20.98
C LYS A 89 -9.83 -12.17 19.82
N TYR A 90 -10.29 -13.06 18.96
CA TYR A 90 -11.00 -12.67 17.74
C TYR A 90 -11.91 -13.77 17.22
N ASN A 91 -12.85 -13.38 16.38
CA ASN A 91 -13.74 -14.24 15.63
C ASN A 91 -13.46 -14.08 14.13
N CYS A 92 -13.71 -15.14 13.36
CA CYS A 92 -13.85 -15.05 11.91
C CYS A 92 -15.33 -15.08 11.59
N VAL A 93 -15.90 -13.92 11.31
CA VAL A 93 -17.33 -13.75 11.05
C VAL A 93 -17.59 -13.73 9.55
N ASN A 94 -18.72 -14.31 9.13
CA ASN A 94 -19.13 -14.23 7.73
C ASN A 94 -19.65 -12.81 7.45
N ALA A 95 -18.99 -12.09 6.56
CA ALA A 95 -19.37 -10.77 6.08
C ALA A 95 -19.73 -10.77 4.60
N GLU A 96 -19.88 -11.95 3.99
CA GLU A 96 -20.22 -12.11 2.59
C GLU A 96 -21.61 -11.55 2.30
N ALA A 97 -21.62 -10.54 1.44
CA ALA A 97 -22.82 -9.99 0.83
C ALA A 97 -23.08 -10.73 -0.49
N LYS A 98 -24.36 -11.00 -0.76
CA LYS A 98 -24.81 -11.61 -2.02
C LYS A 98 -25.63 -10.60 -2.78
N VAL A 99 -25.24 -10.36 -4.02
CA VAL A 99 -26.03 -9.56 -4.95
C VAL A 99 -27.29 -10.36 -5.30
N PRO A 100 -28.48 -9.72 -5.35
CA PRO A 100 -29.65 -10.30 -5.99
C PRO A 100 -29.34 -10.82 -7.39
N THR A 101 -30.06 -11.83 -7.87
CA THR A 101 -29.80 -12.32 -9.24
C THR A 101 -30.14 -11.22 -10.25
N VAL A 102 -29.12 -10.78 -11.00
CA VAL A 102 -29.23 -9.73 -12.02
C VAL A 102 -29.69 -10.38 -13.31
N LYS A 103 -30.70 -9.79 -13.96
CA LYS A 103 -31.30 -10.32 -15.19
C LYS A 103 -30.56 -9.78 -16.43
N ASN A 104 -30.84 -10.37 -17.58
CA ASN A 104 -30.29 -9.97 -18.88
C ASN A 104 -30.38 -8.45 -19.09
N GLY A 105 -29.25 -7.82 -19.41
CA GLY A 105 -29.12 -6.40 -19.73
C GLY A 105 -29.19 -5.46 -18.52
N GLU A 106 -29.44 -5.98 -17.32
CA GLU A 106 -29.43 -5.18 -16.10
C GLU A 106 -27.99 -4.97 -15.61
N THR A 107 -27.71 -3.76 -15.11
CA THR A 107 -26.45 -3.41 -14.48
C THR A 107 -26.61 -3.43 -12.96
N GLN A 108 -25.71 -4.16 -12.29
CA GLN A 108 -25.58 -4.09 -10.85
C GLN A 108 -24.43 -3.18 -10.46
N THR A 109 -24.71 -2.24 -9.55
CA THR A 109 -23.67 -1.45 -8.86
C THR A 109 -23.38 -2.03 -7.48
N ILE A 110 -22.11 -2.25 -7.17
CA ILE A 110 -21.63 -2.70 -5.86
C ILE A 110 -20.83 -1.56 -5.26
N THR A 111 -21.05 -1.27 -3.97
CA THR A 111 -20.35 -0.19 -3.26
C THR A 111 -19.95 -0.63 -1.87
N CYS A 112 -18.69 -0.34 -1.51
CA CYS A 112 -18.16 -0.44 -0.16
C CYS A 112 -17.92 0.96 0.42
N THR A 113 -18.22 1.13 1.70
CA THR A 113 -18.07 2.40 2.42
C THR A 113 -17.03 2.31 3.54
N GLY A 114 -16.72 3.43 4.17
CA GLY A 114 -15.82 3.47 5.34
C GLY A 114 -14.36 3.11 5.03
N GLY A 115 -13.87 3.47 3.84
CA GLY A 115 -12.51 3.20 3.40
C GLY A 115 -12.24 1.73 3.04
N SER A 116 -13.30 0.93 2.88
CA SER A 116 -13.21 -0.46 2.45
C SER A 116 -13.29 -0.58 0.93
N PHE A 117 -12.72 -1.64 0.38
CA PHE A 117 -12.76 -1.99 -1.03
C PHE A 117 -13.49 -3.31 -1.25
N ILE A 118 -13.94 -3.52 -2.48
CA ILE A 118 -14.66 -4.71 -2.91
C ILE A 118 -13.63 -5.84 -3.12
N LEU A 119 -13.92 -7.00 -2.52
CA LEU A 119 -13.23 -8.26 -2.85
C LEU A 119 -14.29 -9.28 -3.26
N ILE A 120 -14.28 -9.67 -4.52
CA ILE A 120 -15.20 -10.65 -5.09
C ILE A 120 -14.78 -12.04 -4.62
N THR A 121 -15.68 -12.72 -3.90
CA THR A 121 -15.45 -14.07 -3.38
C THR A 121 -15.97 -15.14 -4.34
N SER A 122 -17.00 -14.82 -5.11
CA SER A 122 -17.53 -15.68 -6.17
C SER A 122 -18.31 -14.87 -7.19
N ALA A 123 -18.27 -15.30 -8.45
CA ALA A 123 -19.21 -14.85 -9.46
C ALA A 123 -19.56 -15.99 -10.40
N SER A 124 -20.80 -16.00 -10.87
CA SER A 124 -21.27 -16.94 -11.89
C SER A 124 -22.19 -16.21 -12.86
N TYR A 125 -21.88 -16.33 -14.14
CA TYR A 125 -22.76 -15.91 -15.21
C TYR A 125 -23.23 -17.14 -15.98
N SER A 126 -24.54 -17.24 -16.21
CA SER A 126 -25.15 -18.42 -16.85
C SER A 126 -26.26 -18.06 -17.82
N LYS A 127 -26.35 -18.82 -18.89
CA LYS A 127 -27.45 -18.84 -19.86
C LYS A 127 -28.15 -20.20 -19.82
N GLY A 128 -29.31 -20.26 -19.18
CA GLY A 128 -29.95 -21.55 -18.88
C GLY A 128 -29.08 -22.43 -17.97
N SER A 129 -28.60 -23.56 -18.48
CA SER A 129 -27.69 -24.49 -17.78
C SER A 129 -26.22 -24.30 -18.13
N CYS A 130 -25.90 -23.43 -19.10
CA CYS A 130 -24.54 -23.16 -19.54
C CYS A 130 -23.93 -22.03 -18.69
N PHE A 131 -22.66 -22.15 -18.32
CA PHE A 131 -21.95 -21.21 -17.45
C PHE A 131 -20.71 -20.66 -18.15
N SER A 132 -20.45 -19.37 -17.97
CA SER A 132 -19.17 -18.76 -18.37
C SER A 132 -18.05 -19.23 -17.43
N PRO A 133 -16.97 -19.83 -17.96
CA PRO A 133 -15.85 -20.30 -17.14
C PRO A 133 -15.01 -19.15 -16.56
N THR A 134 -14.99 -17.98 -17.20
CA THR A 134 -14.19 -16.83 -16.73
C THR A 134 -15.01 -15.77 -15.98
N ALA A 135 -16.30 -16.02 -15.70
CA ALA A 135 -17.18 -15.09 -15.01
C ALA A 135 -16.57 -14.51 -13.72
N LEU A 136 -15.90 -15.33 -12.91
CA LEU A 136 -15.19 -14.86 -11.73
C LEU A 136 -14.06 -13.89 -12.08
N THR A 137 -13.20 -14.24 -13.02
CA THR A 137 -12.06 -13.41 -13.44
C THR A 137 -12.52 -12.08 -14.04
N ILE A 138 -13.58 -12.09 -14.85
CA ILE A 138 -14.17 -10.88 -15.42
C ILE A 138 -14.68 -9.98 -14.30
N VAL A 139 -15.50 -10.51 -13.39
CA VAL A 139 -16.08 -9.71 -12.30
C VAL A 139 -14.99 -9.22 -11.33
N GLN A 140 -13.96 -10.02 -11.05
CA GLN A 140 -12.79 -9.60 -10.27
C GLN A 140 -12.07 -8.44 -10.96
N GLY A 141 -11.76 -8.55 -12.26
CA GLY A 141 -11.10 -7.48 -13.02
C GLY A 141 -11.91 -6.18 -13.09
N LEU A 142 -13.24 -6.26 -12.99
CA LEU A 142 -14.13 -5.09 -12.99
C LEU A 142 -14.33 -4.46 -11.60
N CYS A 143 -14.15 -5.23 -10.52
CA CYS A 143 -14.61 -4.82 -9.19
C CYS A 143 -13.57 -4.89 -8.08
N ASP A 144 -12.62 -5.81 -8.13
CA ASP A 144 -11.64 -5.95 -7.07
C ASP A 144 -10.84 -4.66 -6.90
N ASP A 145 -10.50 -4.37 -5.64
CA ASP A 145 -9.80 -3.16 -5.23
C ASP A 145 -10.55 -1.84 -5.50
N LEU A 146 -11.76 -1.84 -6.07
CA LEU A 146 -12.57 -0.64 -6.20
C LEU A 146 -13.45 -0.40 -4.98
N THR A 147 -13.78 0.86 -4.71
CA THR A 147 -14.81 1.22 -3.72
C THR A 147 -16.21 1.11 -4.31
N THR A 148 -16.34 1.30 -5.62
CA THR A 148 -17.58 1.12 -6.37
C THR A 148 -17.26 0.56 -7.75
N CYS A 149 -18.04 -0.44 -8.18
CA CYS A 149 -17.99 -0.98 -9.53
C CYS A 149 -19.40 -1.23 -10.06
N SER A 150 -19.51 -1.37 -11.38
CA SER A 150 -20.76 -1.75 -12.04
C SER A 150 -20.50 -2.91 -12.99
N VAL A 151 -21.37 -3.92 -12.94
CA VAL A 151 -21.30 -5.10 -13.80
C VAL A 151 -22.64 -5.28 -14.51
N THR A 152 -22.62 -5.33 -15.83
CA THR A 152 -23.81 -5.62 -16.63
C THR A 152 -23.89 -7.12 -16.92
N ALA A 153 -25.07 -7.70 -16.74
CA ALA A 153 -25.32 -9.10 -17.09
C ALA A 153 -25.66 -9.20 -18.58
N ASP A 154 -24.64 -9.17 -19.44
CA ASP A 154 -24.77 -9.29 -20.91
C ASP A 154 -23.57 -10.00 -21.57
N ASP A 155 -23.73 -10.37 -22.84
CA ASP A 155 -22.67 -11.00 -23.66
C ASP A 155 -21.48 -10.08 -23.94
N ALA A 156 -21.68 -8.77 -23.92
CA ALA A 156 -20.61 -7.81 -24.12
C ALA A 156 -19.61 -7.84 -22.94
N THR A 157 -20.13 -8.07 -21.74
CA THR A 157 -19.34 -8.22 -20.52
C THR A 157 -18.74 -9.63 -20.44
N PHE A 158 -19.53 -10.66 -20.75
CA PHE A 158 -19.14 -12.07 -20.65
C PHE A 158 -18.89 -12.71 -22.02
N THR A 159 -17.95 -12.12 -22.78
CA THR A 159 -17.65 -12.47 -24.18
C THR A 159 -17.16 -13.90 -24.40
N ASP A 160 -16.79 -14.61 -23.32
CA ASP A 160 -16.31 -15.99 -23.34
C ASP A 160 -17.43 -17.03 -23.34
N SER A 161 -18.68 -16.60 -23.20
CA SER A 161 -19.86 -17.45 -23.20
C SER A 161 -20.15 -17.98 -24.60
N THR A 162 -19.81 -19.25 -24.87
CA THR A 162 -20.29 -20.00 -26.06
C THR A 162 -21.73 -20.49 -25.91
N CYS A 163 -22.44 -20.02 -24.88
CA CYS A 163 -23.78 -20.44 -24.56
C CYS A 163 -24.80 -19.89 -25.56
N ASP A 164 -25.84 -20.69 -25.83
CA ASP A 164 -26.97 -20.31 -26.69
C ASP A 164 -27.58 -18.97 -26.28
N ALA A 165 -27.49 -17.98 -27.18
CA ALA A 165 -27.97 -16.61 -26.97
C ALA A 165 -29.49 -16.52 -26.79
N SER A 166 -30.25 -17.58 -27.09
CA SER A 166 -31.71 -17.61 -26.88
C SER A 166 -32.13 -17.85 -25.43
N LYS A 167 -31.21 -18.18 -24.52
CA LYS A 167 -31.52 -18.48 -23.11
C LYS A 167 -31.39 -17.24 -22.22
N SER A 168 -32.24 -17.18 -21.19
CA SER A 168 -32.20 -16.11 -20.19
C SER A 168 -30.89 -16.12 -19.40
N GLU A 169 -30.32 -14.94 -19.27
CA GLU A 169 -29.07 -14.67 -18.57
C GLU A 169 -29.30 -14.47 -17.07
N LYS A 170 -28.37 -14.97 -16.26
CA LYS A 170 -28.38 -14.83 -14.81
C LYS A 170 -26.96 -14.59 -14.32
N LEU A 171 -26.74 -13.46 -13.68
CA LEU A 171 -25.51 -13.13 -12.97
C LEU A 171 -25.74 -13.22 -11.46
N LYS A 172 -24.84 -13.93 -10.78
CA LYS A 172 -24.78 -13.99 -9.31
C LYS A 172 -23.37 -13.59 -8.87
N ILE A 173 -23.29 -12.71 -7.90
CA ILE A 173 -22.04 -12.21 -7.35
C ILE A 173 -22.11 -12.30 -5.82
N SER A 174 -21.04 -12.79 -5.21
CA SER A 174 -20.81 -12.65 -3.78
C SER A 174 -19.50 -11.92 -3.54
N TYR A 175 -19.49 -11.05 -2.54
CA TYR A 175 -18.36 -10.18 -2.25
C TYR A 175 -18.27 -9.87 -0.76
N ILE A 176 -17.13 -9.33 -0.34
CA ILE A 176 -16.97 -8.69 0.97
C ILE A 176 -16.44 -7.27 0.79
N CYS A 177 -16.75 -6.40 1.75
CA CYS A 177 -16.07 -5.13 1.90
C CYS A 177 -14.91 -5.31 2.87
N GLN A 178 -13.69 -5.20 2.36
CA GLN A 178 -12.45 -5.41 3.12
C GLN A 178 -11.73 -4.08 3.35
N LYS A 179 -11.14 -3.90 4.53
CA LYS A 179 -10.22 -2.78 4.78
C LYS A 179 -8.79 -3.10 4.31
N PRO A 180 -8.01 -2.09 3.87
CA PRO A 180 -6.61 -2.28 3.47
C PRO A 180 -5.79 -2.95 4.58
N SER A 181 -4.97 -3.93 4.21
CA SER A 181 -4.12 -4.68 5.15
C SER A 181 -2.66 -4.79 4.73
N GLY A 182 -2.31 -4.33 3.52
CA GLY A 182 -0.97 -4.51 2.98
C GLY A 182 0.04 -3.45 3.45
N PRO A 183 1.31 -3.57 3.01
CA PRO A 183 2.37 -2.63 3.33
C PRO A 183 2.09 -1.23 2.78
N VAL A 184 2.76 -0.27 3.42
CA VAL A 184 2.79 1.13 3.02
C VAL A 184 4.03 1.40 2.17
N TYR A 185 3.90 2.25 1.16
CA TYR A 185 5.01 2.73 0.34
C TYR A 185 4.79 4.18 -0.07
N GLU A 186 5.89 4.89 -0.32
CA GLU A 186 5.89 6.21 -0.91
C GLU A 186 5.81 6.13 -2.44
N ARG A 187 4.85 6.86 -3.01
CA ARG A 187 4.81 7.17 -4.44
C ARG A 187 5.35 8.58 -4.64
N TRP A 188 6.60 8.67 -5.08
CA TRP A 188 7.30 9.94 -5.28
C TRP A 188 6.86 10.58 -6.59
N GLY A 189 6.59 11.89 -6.58
CA GLY A 189 6.08 12.62 -7.74
C GLY A 189 4.58 12.41 -7.99
N ALA A 190 3.78 12.00 -7.00
CA ALA A 190 2.34 11.86 -7.19
C ALA A 190 1.56 12.33 -5.96
N VAL A 191 0.29 12.67 -6.13
CA VAL A 191 -0.64 13.01 -5.03
C VAL A 191 -1.79 12.00 -4.88
N THR A 192 -1.76 10.92 -5.67
CA THR A 192 -2.76 9.85 -5.65
C THR A 192 -2.09 8.48 -5.65
N CYS A 193 -2.82 7.45 -5.23
CA CYS A 193 -2.36 6.07 -5.26
C CYS A 193 -3.00 5.30 -6.42
N PRO A 194 -2.35 4.23 -6.93
CA PRO A 194 -2.97 3.33 -7.90
C PRO A 194 -4.21 2.64 -7.30
N THR A 195 -5.05 2.03 -8.15
CA THR A 195 -6.26 1.34 -7.72
C THR A 195 -5.99 0.16 -6.78
N SER A 196 -4.82 -0.47 -6.86
CA SER A 196 -4.34 -1.52 -5.93
C SER A 196 -4.06 -1.02 -4.50
N ALA A 197 -4.04 0.30 -4.30
CA ALA A 197 -3.70 0.94 -3.03
C ALA A 197 -4.73 2.00 -2.62
N SER A 198 -4.67 2.39 -1.35
CA SER A 198 -5.45 3.47 -0.76
C SER A 198 -4.52 4.60 -0.33
N LEU A 199 -4.93 5.84 -0.59
CA LEU A 199 -4.20 7.03 -0.14
C LEU A 199 -4.34 7.17 1.37
N ILE A 200 -3.21 7.22 2.08
CA ILE A 200 -3.17 7.63 3.49
C ILE A 200 -3.15 9.15 3.56
N TYR A 201 -2.18 9.78 2.88
CA TYR A 201 -2.11 11.22 2.70
C TYR A 201 -1.29 11.58 1.45
N ALA A 202 -1.56 12.76 0.90
CA ALA A 202 -0.73 13.43 -0.10
C ALA A 202 0.12 14.52 0.56
N GLY A 203 1.21 14.87 -0.11
CA GLY A 203 2.25 15.70 0.47
C GLY A 203 3.25 16.26 -0.51
N VAL A 204 4.31 16.82 0.05
CA VAL A 204 5.44 17.41 -0.66
C VAL A 204 6.73 16.69 -0.28
N MET A 205 7.64 16.57 -1.23
CA MET A 205 8.93 15.92 -0.99
C MET A 205 9.85 16.82 -0.17
N GLY A 206 10.35 16.30 0.94
CA GLY A 206 11.29 16.98 1.83
C GLY A 206 12.65 16.28 1.86
N GLY A 207 13.73 17.06 1.80
CA GLY A 207 15.10 16.55 1.89
C GLY A 207 16.08 17.53 2.55
N ALA A 208 17.35 17.14 2.65
CA ALA A 208 18.40 18.02 3.10
C ALA A 208 18.78 19.06 2.03
N ASN A 209 19.26 20.24 2.46
CA ASN A 209 19.65 21.29 1.52
C ASN A 209 20.75 20.81 0.57
N PHE A 210 20.66 21.18 -0.70
CA PHE A 210 21.71 20.91 -1.65
C PHE A 210 23.03 21.56 -1.21
N GLY A 211 24.08 20.75 -1.05
CA GLY A 211 25.38 21.23 -0.59
C GLY A 211 25.55 21.29 0.93
N GLY A 212 24.49 21.04 1.70
CA GLY A 212 24.59 20.85 3.15
C GLY A 212 25.33 19.56 3.52
N THR A 213 26.07 19.59 4.63
CA THR A 213 26.81 18.43 5.16
C THR A 213 26.10 17.76 6.35
N GLY A 214 25.00 18.34 6.83
CA GLY A 214 24.16 17.85 7.94
C GLY A 214 22.73 17.55 7.51
N SER A 215 21.81 17.46 8.47
CA SER A 215 20.42 16.97 8.30
C SER A 215 20.32 15.47 8.01
N GLY A 216 19.13 14.99 7.62
CA GLY A 216 18.86 13.59 7.29
C GLY A 216 19.41 13.18 5.92
N SER A 217 19.76 11.90 5.76
CA SER A 217 20.27 11.32 4.51
C SER A 217 19.18 10.77 3.58
N ASN A 218 17.91 10.81 4.02
CA ASN A 218 16.76 10.29 3.31
C ASN A 218 15.80 11.43 2.91
N PHE A 219 14.96 11.14 1.93
CA PHE A 219 13.81 11.96 1.60
C PHE A 219 12.61 11.54 2.46
N LEU A 220 11.73 12.49 2.75
CA LEU A 220 10.48 12.27 3.48
C LEU A 220 9.31 12.76 2.64
N CYS A 221 8.20 12.05 2.72
CA CYS A 221 6.93 12.56 2.24
C CYS A 221 6.28 13.39 3.37
N LEU A 222 6.19 14.70 3.20
CA LEU A 222 5.65 15.60 4.22
C LEU A 222 4.17 15.88 3.93
N PRO A 223 3.25 15.66 4.87
CA PRO A 223 1.83 15.99 4.67
C PRO A 223 1.65 17.45 4.27
N THR A 224 0.73 17.75 3.34
CA THR A 224 0.47 19.12 2.87
C THR A 224 0.09 20.08 4.01
N ASN A 225 -0.55 19.57 5.07
CA ASN A 225 -0.96 20.36 6.24
C ASN A 225 -0.33 19.77 7.51
N PRO A 226 0.91 20.15 7.86
CA PRO A 226 1.57 19.67 9.07
C PRO A 226 0.95 20.30 10.33
N SER A 227 0.94 19.55 11.45
CA SER A 227 0.58 20.11 12.76
C SER A 227 1.84 20.62 13.48
N THR A 228 1.73 21.74 14.19
CA THR A 228 2.87 22.37 14.89
C THR A 228 3.18 21.74 16.25
N GLY A 229 2.54 20.61 16.60
CA GLY A 229 2.79 19.88 17.85
C GLY A 229 2.43 20.65 19.13
N GLY A 230 1.82 21.84 19.02
CA GLY A 230 1.34 22.62 20.16
C GLY A 230 2.44 23.10 21.12
N SER A 231 3.39 23.93 20.67
CA SER A 231 4.20 24.79 21.55
C SER A 231 4.85 25.93 20.76
N ASN A 232 4.95 27.13 21.36
CA ASN A 232 5.84 28.18 20.86
C ASN A 232 7.26 27.86 21.32
N PHE A 233 8.03 27.14 20.50
CA PHE A 233 9.42 26.85 20.80
C PHE A 233 10.30 28.08 20.54
N THR A 234 11.22 28.38 21.47
CA THR A 234 12.20 29.45 21.33
C THR A 234 13.19 29.13 20.20
N LEU A 235 13.51 30.11 19.35
CA LEU A 235 14.52 30.01 18.29
C LEU A 235 15.87 29.60 18.91
N GLY A 236 16.43 28.49 18.45
CA GLY A 236 17.76 28.01 18.84
C GLY A 236 18.61 27.74 17.59
N THR A 237 19.94 27.83 17.73
CA THR A 237 20.88 27.84 16.60
C THR A 237 21.27 26.45 16.07
N ASP A 238 21.17 25.40 16.90
CA ASP A 238 21.57 24.04 16.50
C ASP A 238 20.34 23.22 16.09
N LYS A 239 19.97 23.27 14.80
CA LYS A 239 18.78 22.60 14.25
C LYS A 239 19.11 21.81 12.99
N GLY A 240 18.47 20.64 12.85
CA GLY A 240 18.33 20.00 11.55
C GLY A 240 17.28 20.74 10.71
N ALA A 241 17.51 20.84 9.42
CA ALA A 241 16.61 21.52 8.49
C ALA A 241 16.14 20.57 7.38
N ILE A 242 14.89 20.74 6.97
CA ILE A 242 14.25 20.03 5.86
C ILE A 242 13.75 21.06 4.86
N PHE A 243 13.98 20.79 3.57
CA PHE A 243 13.71 21.69 2.46
C PHE A 243 12.83 21.00 1.43
N GLY A 244 12.04 21.78 0.69
CA GLY A 244 11.33 21.30 -0.48
C GLY A 244 12.30 20.70 -1.50
N THR A 245 11.83 19.70 -2.25
CA THR A 245 12.68 18.97 -3.20
C THR A 245 12.35 19.35 -4.63
N GLN A 246 13.31 19.92 -5.34
CA GLN A 246 13.20 20.24 -6.76
C GLN A 246 13.71 19.10 -7.63
N LEU A 247 13.05 18.89 -8.77
CA LEU A 247 13.59 18.08 -9.86
C LEU A 247 14.52 18.94 -10.71
N ILE A 248 15.73 18.46 -10.95
CA ILE A 248 16.66 19.05 -11.90
C ILE A 248 16.70 18.17 -13.13
N THR A 249 16.26 18.72 -14.26
CA THR A 249 16.25 18.02 -15.55
C THR A 249 17.28 18.63 -16.48
N ASP A 250 17.64 17.88 -17.51
CA ASP A 250 18.34 18.39 -18.67
C ASP A 250 17.47 18.17 -19.92
N SER A 251 17.91 18.70 -21.06
CA SER A 251 17.17 18.59 -22.32
C SER A 251 17.21 17.20 -22.97
N ALA A 252 17.93 16.24 -22.39
CA ALA A 252 18.16 14.91 -22.99
C ALA A 252 17.48 13.76 -22.24
N GLY A 253 17.00 14.01 -21.00
CA GLY A 253 16.35 13.00 -20.17
C GLY A 253 14.87 12.71 -20.50
N PRO A 254 14.28 11.70 -19.83
CA PRO A 254 12.89 11.27 -20.03
C PRO A 254 11.83 12.24 -19.48
N TYR A 255 12.22 13.24 -18.69
CA TYR A 255 11.32 14.24 -18.15
C TYR A 255 11.38 15.54 -18.97
N SER A 256 10.23 16.19 -19.14
CA SER A 256 10.15 17.48 -19.83
C SER A 256 11.03 18.53 -19.15
N SER A 257 11.70 19.37 -19.93
CA SER A 257 12.45 20.53 -19.43
C SER A 257 11.56 21.55 -18.70
N SER A 258 10.25 21.50 -18.91
CA SER A 258 9.28 22.34 -18.18
C SER A 258 9.16 21.97 -16.69
N LEU A 259 9.68 20.80 -16.30
CA LEU A 259 9.70 20.34 -14.91
C LEU A 259 10.96 20.77 -14.17
N ASP A 260 11.92 21.40 -14.86
CA ASP A 260 13.18 21.81 -14.25
C ASP A 260 12.94 22.81 -13.13
N SER A 261 13.63 22.59 -12.02
CA SER A 261 13.58 23.39 -10.80
C SER A 261 12.18 23.49 -10.16
N LEU A 262 11.22 22.63 -10.54
CA LEU A 262 9.92 22.55 -9.88
C LEU A 262 9.95 21.56 -8.71
N GLU A 263 9.27 21.93 -7.63
CA GLU A 263 9.12 21.11 -6.43
C GLU A 263 8.19 19.92 -6.67
N LEU A 264 8.62 18.78 -6.15
CA LEU A 264 7.96 17.49 -6.33
C LEU A 264 6.98 17.19 -5.19
N THR A 265 5.86 16.57 -5.57
CA THR A 265 4.87 16.05 -4.64
C THR A 265 5.15 14.59 -4.26
N CYS A 266 4.41 14.07 -3.29
CA CYS A 266 4.47 12.66 -2.90
C CYS A 266 3.13 12.20 -2.32
N ALA A 267 2.91 10.88 -2.37
CA ALA A 267 1.76 10.24 -1.77
C ALA A 267 2.22 9.05 -0.93
N LEU A 268 1.67 8.92 0.28
CA LEU A 268 1.85 7.72 1.09
C LEU A 268 0.68 6.77 0.82
N CYS A 269 1.00 5.61 0.25
CA CYS A 269 0.03 4.64 -0.24
C CYS A 269 0.05 3.37 0.60
N GLN A 270 -1.12 2.86 0.96
CA GLN A 270 -1.25 1.53 1.56
C GLN A 270 -1.83 0.56 0.55
N THR A 271 -1.09 -0.49 0.20
CA THR A 271 -1.63 -1.57 -0.65
C THR A 271 -2.83 -2.25 0.04
N LYS A 272 -3.82 -2.63 -0.76
CA LYS A 272 -5.09 -3.18 -0.23
C LYS A 272 -4.92 -4.58 0.34
N SER A 273 -4.25 -5.47 -0.41
CA SER A 273 -4.09 -6.88 -0.03
C SER A 273 -2.70 -7.46 -0.29
N ALA A 274 -1.71 -6.65 -0.71
CA ALA A 274 -0.36 -7.15 -0.94
C ALA A 274 0.32 -7.54 0.38
N GLU A 275 1.30 -8.44 0.32
CA GLU A 275 2.07 -8.87 1.48
C GLU A 275 3.33 -8.02 1.68
N THR A 276 3.97 -7.64 0.58
CA THR A 276 5.17 -6.80 0.59
C THR A 276 5.23 -5.93 -0.66
N THR A 277 6.00 -4.85 -0.58
CA THR A 277 6.35 -3.97 -1.68
C THR A 277 7.87 -3.82 -1.76
N PHE A 278 8.40 -3.63 -2.96
CA PHE A 278 9.83 -3.34 -3.17
C PHE A 278 10.05 -2.51 -4.43
N MET A 279 11.18 -1.82 -4.49
CA MET A 279 11.65 -1.15 -5.70
C MET A 279 12.48 -2.14 -6.54
N TYR A 280 12.15 -2.24 -7.83
CA TYR A 280 12.94 -2.94 -8.82
C TYR A 280 13.70 -1.93 -9.69
N PRO A 281 14.96 -1.62 -9.33
CA PRO A 281 15.77 -0.64 -10.07
C PRO A 281 16.24 -1.21 -11.42
N GLY A 282 16.31 -0.35 -12.44
CA GLY A 282 16.74 -0.70 -13.78
C GLY A 282 15.64 -1.31 -14.68
N TYR A 283 14.41 -1.44 -14.18
CA TYR A 283 13.29 -1.99 -14.94
C TYR A 283 12.02 -1.17 -14.75
N PRO A 284 11.27 -0.84 -15.83
CA PRO A 284 9.99 -0.13 -15.73
C PRO A 284 8.79 -1.07 -15.50
N VAL A 285 9.04 -2.37 -15.36
CA VAL A 285 8.02 -3.41 -15.19
C VAL A 285 8.44 -4.37 -14.10
N CYS A 286 7.47 -4.97 -13.41
CA CYS A 286 7.74 -5.93 -12.35
C CYS A 286 8.12 -7.32 -12.89
N PRO A 287 8.89 -8.11 -12.13
CA PRO A 287 9.17 -9.50 -12.48
C PRO A 287 7.88 -10.32 -12.59
N ALA A 288 7.93 -11.44 -13.30
CA ALA A 288 6.80 -12.37 -13.39
C ALA A 288 6.29 -12.77 -11.99
N GLY A 289 4.97 -12.75 -11.80
CA GLY A 289 4.32 -13.03 -10.52
C GLY A 289 4.12 -11.83 -9.59
N PHE A 290 4.66 -10.66 -9.95
CA PHE A 290 4.49 -9.41 -9.20
C PHE A 290 3.61 -8.42 -9.95
N ASP A 291 2.86 -7.63 -9.19
CA ASP A 291 1.98 -6.59 -9.73
C ASP A 291 2.69 -5.23 -9.64
N LEU A 292 2.44 -4.37 -10.64
CA LEU A 292 3.03 -3.03 -10.74
C LEU A 292 2.19 -2.03 -9.95
N GLU A 293 2.80 -1.36 -8.97
CA GLU A 293 2.18 -0.24 -8.25
C GLU A 293 2.36 1.07 -9.01
N TYR A 294 3.60 1.38 -9.40
CA TYR A 294 3.91 2.45 -10.36
C TYR A 294 5.32 2.26 -10.96
N ALA A 295 5.59 2.95 -12.07
CA ALA A 295 6.89 2.96 -12.72
C ALA A 295 7.38 4.39 -12.97
N GLY A 296 8.67 4.54 -13.19
CA GLY A 296 9.29 5.79 -13.58
C GLY A 296 10.80 5.67 -13.65
N TYR A 297 11.52 6.67 -13.13
CA TYR A 297 12.98 6.74 -13.23
C TYR A 297 13.65 6.91 -11.89
N LEU A 298 14.81 6.26 -11.73
CA LEU A 298 15.64 6.45 -10.56
C LEU A 298 16.15 7.88 -10.52
N VAL A 299 16.01 8.48 -9.35
CA VAL A 299 16.57 9.78 -9.05
C VAL A 299 17.36 9.73 -7.75
N SER A 300 18.37 10.60 -7.66
CA SER A 300 19.18 10.79 -6.47
C SER A 300 19.68 12.22 -6.40
N GLU A 301 20.35 12.60 -5.31
CA GLU A 301 21.14 13.83 -5.32
C GLU A 301 22.33 13.73 -6.29
N LYS A 302 22.82 14.88 -6.77
CA LYS A 302 23.96 14.97 -7.70
C LYS A 302 25.22 14.33 -7.10
N ALA A 303 25.90 13.54 -7.91
CA ALA A 303 27.24 13.05 -7.63
C ALA A 303 28.24 14.22 -7.55
N THR A 304 28.77 14.50 -6.37
CA THR A 304 29.81 15.51 -6.14
C THR A 304 30.80 15.02 -5.08
N SER A 305 32.08 15.38 -5.21
CA SER A 305 33.10 15.08 -4.19
C SER A 305 32.75 15.75 -2.85
N GLY A 306 32.67 14.96 -1.77
CA GLY A 306 32.54 15.48 -0.39
C GLY A 306 31.15 15.41 0.25
N ARG A 307 30.16 14.73 -0.36
CA ARG A 307 28.81 14.59 0.22
C ARG A 307 28.59 13.25 0.95
N THR A 308 27.73 13.30 1.96
CA THR A 308 27.29 12.17 2.80
C THR A 308 26.30 11.27 2.06
N SER A 309 26.05 10.07 2.64
CA SER A 309 25.18 9.00 2.11
C SER A 309 23.88 9.53 1.49
N LYS A 310 23.59 9.08 0.27
CA LYS A 310 22.40 9.46 -0.53
C LYS A 310 21.52 8.24 -0.79
N GLY A 311 20.21 8.42 -0.74
CA GLY A 311 19.24 7.40 -1.14
C GLY A 311 18.91 7.48 -2.63
N TYR A 312 18.65 6.34 -3.25
CA TYR A 312 17.98 6.25 -4.54
C TYR A 312 16.49 6.10 -4.30
N LEU A 313 15.67 6.82 -5.08
CA LEU A 313 14.22 6.65 -5.07
C LEU A 313 13.68 6.55 -6.49
N CYS A 314 12.51 5.92 -6.61
CA CYS A 314 11.80 5.82 -7.88
C CYS A 314 10.84 6.99 -8.01
N LEU A 315 11.13 7.94 -8.90
CA LEU A 315 10.22 9.05 -9.21
C LEU A 315 9.23 8.60 -10.28
N ASP A 316 7.94 8.87 -10.08
CA ASP A 316 6.88 8.51 -11.02
C ASP A 316 7.16 9.05 -12.44
N ALA A 317 6.85 8.25 -13.47
CA ALA A 317 7.04 8.62 -14.87
C ALA A 317 6.30 9.90 -15.28
N SER A 318 5.25 10.29 -14.55
CA SER A 318 4.49 11.52 -14.76
C SER A 318 4.42 12.32 -13.46
N PRO A 319 5.53 12.97 -13.06
CA PRO A 319 5.62 13.62 -11.77
C PRO A 319 4.68 14.83 -11.70
N VAL A 320 3.92 14.90 -10.61
CA VAL A 320 3.09 16.04 -10.25
C VAL A 320 3.94 17.01 -9.43
N THR A 321 3.96 18.26 -9.88
CA THR A 321 4.69 19.36 -9.25
C THR A 321 3.76 20.29 -8.48
N ILE A 322 4.33 21.18 -7.68
CA ILE A 322 3.58 22.19 -6.93
C ILE A 322 3.37 23.46 -7.79
N ASP A 323 2.15 24.00 -7.78
CA ASP A 323 1.84 25.29 -8.39
C ASP A 323 2.54 26.43 -7.62
N ASN A 324 3.13 27.40 -8.34
CA ASN A 324 3.94 28.49 -7.77
C ASN A 324 5.15 27.98 -6.97
N SER A 325 5.82 26.95 -7.49
CA SER A 325 6.99 26.37 -6.85
C SER A 325 8.06 27.40 -6.50
N TYR A 326 8.73 27.19 -5.37
CA TYR A 326 9.81 28.04 -4.92
C TYR A 326 10.97 28.02 -5.92
N SER A 327 11.46 29.20 -6.32
CA SER A 327 12.50 29.38 -7.34
C SER A 327 13.89 29.66 -6.76
N GLY A 328 14.10 29.44 -5.47
CA GLY A 328 15.41 29.68 -4.83
C GLY A 328 16.27 28.42 -4.73
N ASP A 329 17.49 28.59 -4.24
CA ASP A 329 18.51 27.54 -4.16
C ASP A 329 18.54 26.77 -2.83
N ASP A 330 17.77 27.24 -1.83
CA ASP A 330 17.63 26.59 -0.53
C ASP A 330 16.65 25.41 -0.64
N THR A 331 17.03 24.41 -1.44
CA THR A 331 16.20 23.24 -1.78
C THR A 331 17.01 21.95 -1.74
N ALA A 332 16.33 20.85 -1.47
CA ALA A 332 16.84 19.54 -1.84
C ALA A 332 16.73 19.40 -3.37
N LYS A 333 17.70 18.76 -4.03
CA LYS A 333 17.72 18.65 -5.49
C LYS A 333 17.87 17.19 -5.92
N LEU A 334 16.97 16.71 -6.76
CA LEU A 334 16.98 15.38 -7.35
C LEU A 334 17.36 15.44 -8.83
N TYR A 335 18.17 14.48 -9.25
CA TYR A 335 18.73 14.34 -10.58
C TYR A 335 18.47 12.91 -11.06
N LEU A 336 18.29 12.74 -12.36
CA LEU A 336 18.23 11.43 -12.99
C LEU A 336 19.50 10.63 -12.72
N VAL A 337 19.33 9.33 -12.47
CA VAL A 337 20.43 8.41 -12.21
C VAL A 337 20.85 7.74 -13.51
N GLU A 338 22.09 7.95 -13.90
CA GLU A 338 22.70 7.32 -15.06
C GLU A 338 23.44 6.04 -14.67
N GLY A 339 23.34 5.00 -15.50
CA GLY A 339 24.24 3.85 -15.44
C GLY A 339 25.65 4.23 -15.90
N LYS A 340 26.68 3.85 -15.14
CA LYS A 340 28.09 4.04 -15.55
C LYS A 340 28.79 2.69 -15.73
N CYS A 341 29.24 2.41 -16.95
CA CYS A 341 29.96 1.17 -17.26
C CYS A 341 31.26 1.05 -16.45
N GLY A 342 31.64 -0.19 -16.17
CA GLY A 342 32.82 -0.54 -15.38
C GLY A 342 32.56 -1.83 -14.64
N ALA A 343 32.37 -1.76 -13.33
CA ALA A 343 31.86 -2.90 -12.56
C ALA A 343 30.37 -3.18 -12.86
N LEU A 344 29.61 -2.18 -13.31
CA LEU A 344 28.28 -2.42 -13.88
C LEU A 344 28.46 -3.14 -15.23
N PRO A 345 27.81 -4.29 -15.42
CA PRO A 345 28.01 -5.13 -16.60
C PRO A 345 27.35 -4.52 -17.83
N CYS A 346 28.17 -4.16 -18.82
CA CYS A 346 27.71 -3.71 -20.13
C CYS A 346 27.80 -4.87 -21.14
N PRO A 347 26.83 -5.04 -22.06
CA PRO A 347 25.84 -4.06 -22.50
C PRO A 347 24.48 -4.12 -21.77
N SER A 348 24.33 -4.93 -20.72
CA SER A 348 23.06 -5.01 -19.97
C SER A 348 22.66 -3.69 -19.34
N TYR A 349 23.65 -2.92 -18.87
CA TYR A 349 23.53 -1.49 -18.64
C TYR A 349 24.11 -0.75 -19.85
N VAL A 350 23.41 0.28 -20.32
CA VAL A 350 23.89 1.19 -21.36
C VAL A 350 24.58 2.36 -20.67
N ASP A 351 25.82 2.65 -21.07
CA ASP A 351 26.60 3.73 -20.47
C ASP A 351 25.91 5.08 -20.65
N ASN A 352 25.80 5.84 -19.55
CA ASN A 352 25.17 7.16 -19.47
C ASN A 352 23.66 7.18 -19.73
N ASN A 353 22.99 6.04 -19.85
CA ASN A 353 21.53 6.02 -19.92
C ASN A 353 20.89 6.14 -18.55
N GLU A 354 19.77 6.85 -18.48
CA GLU A 354 18.93 6.94 -17.30
C GLU A 354 18.33 5.57 -16.95
N LEU A 355 18.34 5.27 -15.65
CA LEU A 355 17.83 3.99 -15.14
C LEU A 355 16.34 4.10 -14.82
N PRO A 356 15.48 3.26 -15.44
CA PRO A 356 14.09 3.18 -15.04
C PRO A 356 13.94 2.46 -13.69
N CYS A 357 12.75 2.50 -13.13
CA CYS A 357 12.40 1.77 -11.92
C CYS A 357 10.91 1.43 -11.88
N ALA A 358 10.57 0.42 -11.08
CA ALA A 358 9.22 0.02 -10.79
C ALA A 358 9.07 -0.24 -9.29
N ILE A 359 7.96 0.19 -8.69
CA ILE A 359 7.54 -0.29 -7.39
C ILE A 359 6.58 -1.46 -7.61
N CYS A 360 6.93 -2.59 -7.01
CA CYS A 360 6.28 -3.88 -7.23
C CYS A 360 5.66 -4.40 -5.94
N SER A 361 4.57 -5.12 -6.06
CA SER A 361 3.89 -5.79 -4.95
C SER A 361 3.60 -7.26 -5.27
N ILE A 362 3.38 -8.06 -4.22
CA ILE A 362 3.01 -9.48 -4.36
C ILE A 362 1.85 -9.83 -3.44
N PHE A 363 0.97 -10.70 -3.94
CA PHE A 363 -0.17 -11.24 -3.20
C PHE A 363 0.09 -12.73 -2.90
N GLY A 364 0.11 -13.12 -1.62
CA GLY A 364 0.39 -14.51 -1.23
C GLY A 364 -0.58 -15.55 -1.78
N PHE A 365 -1.78 -15.15 -2.21
CA PHE A 365 -2.75 -16.05 -2.83
C PHE A 365 -2.42 -16.43 -4.29
N LYS A 366 -1.57 -15.67 -5.01
CA LYS A 366 -1.10 -16.08 -6.35
C LYS A 366 -0.14 -17.27 -6.30
N LEU A 367 0.61 -17.44 -5.20
CA LEU A 367 1.56 -18.56 -5.02
C LEU A 367 0.90 -19.95 -4.94
N ILE A 368 -0.40 -20.05 -4.66
CA ILE A 368 -1.07 -21.37 -4.51
C ILE A 368 -1.52 -21.94 -5.86
N LYS A 369 -1.64 -21.14 -6.92
CA LYS A 369 -2.14 -21.63 -8.22
C LYS A 369 -1.05 -22.06 -9.21
N GLU A 370 0.20 -21.66 -9.02
CA GLU A 370 1.27 -21.98 -9.99
C GLU A 370 2.25 -23.07 -9.54
N ILE A 371 2.16 -23.57 -8.30
CA ILE A 371 2.95 -24.73 -7.86
C ILE A 371 2.11 -26.01 -8.03
N LYS A 372 1.97 -26.43 -9.29
CA LYS A 372 1.81 -27.86 -9.61
C LYS A 372 3.08 -28.28 -10.37
N CYS A 373 4.05 -28.80 -9.62
CA CYS A 373 5.14 -29.60 -10.18
C CYS A 373 4.61 -30.96 -10.63
#